data_AF-A0A1U7ZVE4-F1
#
_entry.id   AF-A0A1U7ZVE4-F1
#
_cell.length_a   1.000
_cell.length_b   1.000
_cell.length_c   1.000
_cell.angle_alpha   90.00
_cell.angle_beta   90.00
_cell.angle_gamma   90.00
#
_symmetry.space_group_name_H-M   'P 1'
#
loop_
_entity.id
_entity.type
_entity.pdbx_description
1 polymer ?
#
loop_
_entity_poly.entity_id
_entity_poly.type
_entity_poly.pdbx_seq_one_letter_code
_entity_poly.pdbx_strand_id
1 'polypeptide(L)'
;MPFGLKNVGATYQWLVNEVFKDQLGRNVGEYVDDMLVKSKKVEHHLADLRRVFGTLRKYNTLMGGPLVGFDINGEFKAEWLPEGFEESVTKSRQGLVVRKWAPQLEILSHKSKSVFLSHCGWNSVLESLSQGVPIIGWPLVAEQAYNSKLMEEEIGVCVELARGLDGRVMSGEVEREIKLVMGGGENGKEMKMKASEAARKVRAAVEKGDQLGSSIKALDGFLEIALS
;
A
#
# COMPACT_ATOMS: atom_id res chain seq x y z
N MET A 1 -24.59 -7.71 7.54
CA MET A 1 -24.40 -8.14 6.14
C MET A 1 -22.93 -8.51 5.96
N PRO A 2 -22.56 -9.74 5.57
CA PRO A 2 -21.17 -9.99 5.20
C PRO A 2 -20.95 -9.28 3.86
N PHE A 3 -20.12 -8.24 3.86
CA PHE A 3 -19.71 -7.57 2.63
C PHE A 3 -19.03 -8.63 1.75
N GLY A 4 -19.72 -9.00 0.67
CA GLY A 4 -19.28 -10.02 -0.25
C GLY A 4 -17.99 -9.58 -0.92
N LEU A 5 -16.90 -10.25 -0.58
CA LEU A 5 -15.61 -10.14 -1.21
C LEU A 5 -15.72 -10.66 -2.65
N LYS A 6 -15.95 -9.75 -3.59
CA LYS A 6 -15.84 -10.06 -5.02
C LYS A 6 -14.58 -9.48 -5.66
N ASN A 7 -13.80 -8.70 -4.91
CA ASN A 7 -12.68 -7.91 -5.44
C ASN A 7 -11.35 -8.11 -4.70
N VAL A 8 -11.26 -9.01 -3.71
CA VAL A 8 -9.96 -9.32 -3.09
C VAL A 8 -9.24 -10.35 -3.95
N GLY A 9 -7.92 -10.22 -4.10
CA GLY A 9 -7.13 -11.09 -4.97
C GLY A 9 -7.43 -12.56 -4.71
N ALA A 10 -7.58 -13.37 -5.76
CA ALA A 10 -8.06 -14.77 -5.66
C ALA A 10 -7.26 -15.61 -4.63
N THR A 11 -5.98 -15.31 -4.45
CA THR A 11 -5.11 -15.93 -3.45
C THR A 11 -5.49 -15.58 -2.01
N TYR A 12 -5.78 -14.31 -1.73
CA TYR A 12 -6.24 -13.87 -0.41
C TYR A 12 -7.67 -14.37 -0.15
N GLN A 13 -8.53 -14.33 -1.16
CA GLN A 13 -9.88 -14.90 -1.05
C GLN A 13 -9.84 -16.39 -0.71
N TRP A 14 -8.97 -17.15 -1.38
CA TRP A 14 -8.75 -18.56 -1.10
C TRP A 14 -8.16 -18.78 0.29
N LEU A 15 -7.14 -18.00 0.67
CA LEU A 15 -6.53 -18.04 2.00
C LEU A 15 -7.61 -17.91 3.06
N VAL A 16 -8.41 -16.86 2.98
CA VAL A 16 -9.40 -16.58 4.00
C VAL A 16 -10.49 -17.65 4.02
N ASN A 17 -11.03 -18.01 2.84
CA ASN A 17 -12.09 -19.00 2.74
C ASN A 17 -11.68 -20.42 3.10
N GLU A 18 -10.42 -20.83 2.91
CA GLU A 18 -10.00 -22.22 3.19
C GLU A 18 -9.22 -22.37 4.50
N VAL A 19 -8.36 -21.41 4.84
CA VAL A 19 -7.53 -21.46 6.06
C VAL A 19 -8.37 -21.11 7.28
N PHE A 20 -9.27 -20.14 7.15
CA PHE A 20 -10.05 -19.61 8.27
C PHE A 20 -11.52 -19.97 8.23
N LYS A 21 -11.95 -20.91 7.38
CA LYS A 21 -13.37 -21.33 7.28
C LYS A 21 -14.04 -21.59 8.61
N ASP A 22 -13.31 -22.21 9.54
CA ASP A 22 -13.84 -22.54 10.86
C ASP A 22 -13.86 -21.33 11.79
N GLN A 23 -13.12 -20.26 11.53
CA GLN A 23 -12.99 -19.12 12.44
C GLN A 23 -13.70 -17.86 11.93
N LEU A 24 -13.95 -17.79 10.63
CA LEU A 24 -14.65 -16.71 9.96
C LEU A 24 -16.06 -16.51 10.54
N GLY A 25 -16.40 -15.25 10.80
CA GLY A 25 -17.66 -14.85 11.41
C GLY A 25 -17.76 -15.13 12.92
N ARG A 26 -16.90 -16.01 13.47
CA ARG A 26 -16.85 -16.35 14.91
C ARG A 26 -15.86 -15.46 15.66
N ASN A 27 -14.59 -15.81 15.61
CA ASN A 27 -13.48 -15.11 16.27
C ASN A 27 -12.54 -14.42 15.26
N VAL A 28 -12.76 -14.62 13.97
CA VAL A 28 -12.07 -13.90 12.89
C VAL A 28 -13.11 -13.13 12.08
N GLY A 29 -12.89 -11.83 11.94
CA GLY A 29 -13.58 -10.96 11.00
C GLY A 29 -12.64 -10.61 9.86
N GLU A 30 -13.13 -10.70 8.63
CA GLU A 30 -12.37 -10.30 7.44
C GLU A 30 -12.82 -8.91 7.00
N TYR A 31 -11.84 -8.06 6.78
CA TYR A 31 -11.97 -6.78 6.09
C TYR A 31 -10.99 -6.81 4.90
N VAL A 32 -11.21 -6.00 3.88
CA VAL A 32 -10.31 -5.95 2.72
C VAL A 32 -8.89 -5.66 3.23
N ASP A 33 -7.94 -6.55 2.91
CA ASP A 33 -6.52 -6.57 3.32
C ASP A 33 -6.21 -6.79 4.80
N ASP A 34 -7.20 -6.77 5.70
CA ASP A 34 -7.03 -6.94 7.14
C ASP A 34 -7.85 -8.11 7.71
N MET A 35 -7.22 -8.90 8.60
CA MET A 35 -7.91 -9.91 9.41
C MET A 35 -7.99 -9.45 10.85
N LEU A 36 -9.20 -9.17 11.35
CA LEU A 36 -9.45 -8.85 12.74
C LEU A 36 -9.69 -10.12 13.55
N VAL A 37 -8.91 -10.34 14.59
CA VAL A 37 -9.23 -11.34 15.61
C VAL A 37 -10.09 -10.67 16.67
N LYS A 38 -11.32 -11.14 16.84
CA LYS A 38 -12.27 -10.63 17.85
C LYS A 38 -12.60 -11.71 18.87
N SER A 39 -12.80 -11.28 20.11
CA SER A 39 -13.17 -12.18 21.20
C SER A 39 -14.38 -11.62 21.94
N LYS A 40 -15.27 -12.52 22.39
CA LYS A 40 -16.49 -12.12 23.11
C LYS A 40 -16.20 -11.50 24.48
N LYS A 41 -15.05 -11.82 25.07
CA LYS A 41 -14.55 -11.31 26.35
C LYS A 41 -13.03 -11.13 26.28
N VAL A 42 -12.49 -10.17 27.03
CA VAL A 42 -11.06 -9.84 27.03
C VAL A 42 -10.23 -11.03 27.53
N GLU A 43 -10.71 -11.73 28.55
CA GLU A 43 -10.02 -12.89 29.14
C GLU A 43 -9.81 -14.05 28.13
N HIS A 44 -10.63 -14.13 27.08
CA HIS A 44 -10.53 -15.16 26.05
C HIS A 44 -9.64 -14.76 24.88
N HIS A 45 -9.22 -13.49 24.80
CA HIS A 45 -8.56 -12.95 23.62
C HIS A 45 -7.21 -13.60 23.32
N LEU A 46 -6.43 -13.87 24.36
CA LEU A 46 -5.17 -14.60 24.24
C LEU A 46 -5.37 -16.03 23.70
N ALA A 47 -6.46 -16.71 24.08
CA ALA A 47 -6.75 -18.06 23.61
C ALA A 47 -7.20 -18.05 22.13
N ASP A 48 -8.02 -17.08 21.75
CA ASP A 48 -8.47 -16.92 20.35
C ASP A 48 -7.30 -16.52 19.43
N LEU A 49 -6.42 -15.61 19.86
CA LEU A 49 -5.18 -15.27 19.14
C LEU A 49 -4.29 -16.51 18.96
N ARG A 50 -4.08 -17.30 20.01
CA ARG A 50 -3.29 -18.55 19.92
C ARG A 50 -3.89 -19.53 18.91
N ARG A 51 -5.22 -19.63 18.84
CA ARG A 51 -5.92 -20.49 17.86
C ARG A 51 -5.74 -19.98 16.44
N VAL A 52 -5.88 -18.67 16.22
CA VAL A 52 -5.65 -18.02 14.92
C VAL A 52 -4.21 -18.24 14.46
N PHE A 53 -3.22 -17.94 15.30
CA PHE A 53 -1.81 -18.16 14.97
C PHE A 53 -1.46 -19.64 14.78
N GLY A 54 -2.08 -20.55 15.54
CA GLY A 54 -1.91 -21.99 15.34
C GLY A 54 -2.44 -22.45 13.98
N THR A 55 -3.52 -21.84 13.51
CA THR A 55 -4.11 -22.14 12.19
C THR A 55 -3.22 -21.60 11.08
N LEU A 56 -2.73 -20.38 11.21
CA LEU A 56 -1.74 -19.82 10.27
C LEU A 56 -0.48 -20.68 10.18
N ARG A 57 0.04 -21.17 11.31
CA ARG A 57 1.18 -22.10 11.32
C ARG A 57 0.87 -23.43 10.64
N LYS A 58 -0.33 -23.99 10.86
CA LYS A 58 -0.77 -25.26 10.26
C LYS A 58 -0.79 -25.19 8.73
N TYR A 59 -1.20 -24.06 8.16
CA TYR A 59 -1.28 -23.86 6.71
C TYR A 59 -0.03 -23.17 6.13
N ASN A 60 1.01 -22.97 6.94
CA ASN A 60 2.24 -22.25 6.56
C ASN A 60 1.97 -20.85 5.98
N THR A 61 0.94 -20.16 6.49
CA THR A 61 0.36 -18.93 5.93
C THR A 61 0.71 -17.66 6.69
N LEU A 62 1.60 -17.73 7.69
CA LEU A 62 2.18 -16.52 8.29
C LEU A 62 3.44 -16.11 7.52
N MET A 63 3.32 -14.98 6.82
CA MET A 63 4.34 -13.94 6.70
C MET A 63 5.72 -14.41 6.22
N GLY A 64 5.94 -14.33 4.91
CA GLY A 64 7.29 -14.39 4.35
C GLY A 64 7.76 -15.77 3.90
N GLY A 65 6.89 -16.55 3.24
CA GLY A 65 7.44 -17.43 2.21
C GLY A 65 8.26 -16.55 1.25
N PRO A 66 9.52 -16.92 0.92
CA PRO A 66 10.33 -16.07 0.06
C PRO A 66 9.53 -15.80 -1.21
N LEU A 67 9.31 -14.52 -1.49
CA LEU A 67 9.05 -14.06 -2.85
C LEU A 67 10.16 -14.70 -3.67
N VAL A 68 9.82 -15.73 -4.44
CA VAL A 68 10.72 -16.77 -4.96
C VAL A 68 12.17 -16.25 -5.10
N GLY A 69 13.07 -16.67 -4.20
CA GLY A 69 14.50 -16.31 -4.25
C GLY A 69 14.98 -15.15 -3.36
N PHE A 70 14.10 -14.40 -2.69
CA PHE A 70 14.49 -13.31 -1.77
C PHE A 70 14.03 -13.57 -0.32
N ASP A 71 15.00 -13.60 0.60
CA ASP A 71 14.74 -13.53 2.03
C ASP A 71 14.28 -12.12 2.38
N ILE A 72 13.01 -11.96 2.75
CA ILE A 72 12.43 -10.67 3.15
C ILE A 72 13.05 -10.12 4.45
N ASN A 73 13.71 -10.98 5.23
CA ASN A 73 14.49 -10.60 6.42
C ASN A 73 16.00 -10.56 6.13
N GLY A 74 16.39 -10.80 4.87
CA GLY A 74 17.78 -10.79 4.46
C GLY A 74 18.40 -9.43 4.67
N GLU A 75 19.59 -9.39 5.25
CA GLU A 75 20.31 -8.12 5.37
C GLU A 75 20.76 -7.62 3.99
N PHE A 76 20.69 -6.30 3.83
CA PHE A 76 21.22 -5.64 2.63
C PHE A 76 22.69 -6.02 2.42
N LYS A 77 23.01 -6.47 1.20
CA LYS A 77 24.38 -6.75 0.80
C LYS A 77 24.88 -5.66 -0.14
N ALA A 78 26.06 -5.10 0.15
CA ALA A 78 26.65 -4.04 -0.67
C ALA A 78 26.84 -4.46 -2.14
N GLU A 79 27.05 -5.75 -2.39
CA GLU A 79 27.16 -6.36 -3.73
C GLU A 79 25.90 -6.21 -4.61
N TRP A 80 24.75 -5.84 -4.03
CA TRP A 80 23.52 -5.60 -4.79
C TRP A 80 23.51 -4.22 -5.49
N LEU A 81 24.41 -3.32 -5.09
CA LEU A 81 24.60 -2.03 -5.76
C LEU A 81 25.83 -2.08 -6.66
N PRO A 82 25.84 -1.29 -7.75
CA PRO A 82 27.05 -1.10 -8.54
C PRO A 82 28.20 -0.58 -7.68
N GLU A 83 29.43 -0.99 -8.03
CA GLU A 83 30.63 -0.52 -7.33
C GLU A 83 30.70 1.01 -7.31
N GLY A 84 30.93 1.58 -6.12
CA GLY A 84 31.02 3.04 -5.93
C GLY A 84 29.68 3.80 -6.01
N PHE A 85 28.52 3.13 -6.12
CA PHE A 85 27.22 3.80 -6.28
C PHE A 85 26.88 4.75 -5.13
N GLU A 86 26.96 4.29 -3.87
CA GLU A 86 26.61 5.13 -2.70
C GLU A 86 27.57 6.33 -2.57
N GLU A 87 28.85 6.14 -2.87
CA GLU A 87 29.85 7.21 -2.88
C GLU A 87 29.54 8.24 -3.97
N SER A 88 29.20 7.78 -5.17
CA SER A 88 28.79 8.62 -6.29
C SER A 88 27.54 9.45 -5.96
N VAL A 89 26.51 8.80 -5.38
CA VAL A 89 25.27 9.47 -4.94
C VAL A 89 25.59 10.56 -3.90
N THR A 90 26.42 10.24 -2.90
CA THR A 90 26.81 11.18 -1.84
C THR A 90 27.60 12.37 -2.40
N LYS A 91 28.59 12.11 -3.27
CA LYS A 91 29.42 13.16 -3.89
C LYS A 91 28.61 14.08 -4.81
N SER A 92 27.66 13.53 -5.56
CA SER A 92 26.80 14.32 -6.46
C SER A 92 25.88 15.30 -5.71
N ARG A 93 25.55 15.00 -4.44
CA ARG A 93 24.55 15.72 -3.63
C ARG A 93 23.16 15.80 -4.28
N GLN A 94 22.87 14.89 -5.23
CA GLN A 94 21.61 14.81 -5.96
C GLN A 94 20.72 13.64 -5.52
N GLY A 95 21.22 12.76 -4.65
CA GLY A 95 20.44 11.65 -4.09
C GLY A 95 20.89 11.30 -2.67
N LEU A 96 20.09 10.47 -2.01
CA LEU A 96 20.34 9.95 -0.67
C LEU A 96 19.89 8.48 -0.63
N VAL A 97 20.77 7.60 -0.16
CA VAL A 97 20.45 6.18 0.07
C VAL A 97 20.16 5.99 1.56
N VAL A 98 18.94 5.56 1.89
CA VAL A 98 18.53 5.22 3.25
C VAL A 98 18.36 3.71 3.33
N ARG A 99 18.95 3.08 4.36
CA ARG A 99 18.88 1.62 4.55
C ARG A 99 17.75 1.24 5.51
N LYS A 100 17.15 0.07 5.28
CA LYS A 100 16.08 -0.56 6.07
C LYS A 100 14.76 0.20 6.08
N TRP A 101 14.72 1.40 6.64
CA TRP A 101 13.48 2.15 6.83
C TRP A 101 13.71 3.66 6.71
N ALA A 102 12.73 4.34 6.12
CA ALA A 102 12.66 5.79 6.04
C ALA A 102 11.26 6.25 6.47
N PRO A 103 11.13 7.46 7.06
CA PRO A 103 9.84 7.98 7.48
C PRO A 103 9.00 8.42 6.27
N GLN A 104 8.36 7.45 5.61
CA GLN A 104 7.66 7.62 4.33
C GLN A 104 6.67 8.78 4.35
N LEU A 105 5.75 8.81 5.33
CA LEU A 105 4.75 9.87 5.42
C LEU A 105 5.38 11.27 5.62
N GLU A 106 6.47 11.37 6.39
CA GLU A 106 7.17 12.65 6.59
C GLU A 106 7.83 13.13 5.29
N ILE A 107 8.44 12.21 4.53
CA ILE A 107 9.02 12.48 3.21
C ILE A 107 7.93 12.93 2.23
N LEU A 108 6.80 12.22 2.17
CA LEU A 108 5.68 12.56 1.28
C LEU A 108 5.01 13.88 1.65
N SER A 109 5.02 14.25 2.93
CA SER A 109 4.49 15.52 3.43
C SER A 109 5.45 16.70 3.18
N HIS A 110 6.72 16.43 2.88
CA HIS A 110 7.72 17.47 2.73
C HIS A 110 7.54 18.26 1.43
N LYS A 111 7.62 19.60 1.48
CA LYS A 111 7.36 20.49 0.31
C LYS A 111 8.21 20.22 -0.94
N SER A 112 9.40 19.62 -0.77
CA SER A 112 10.34 19.35 -1.87
C SER A 112 10.05 18.07 -2.64
N LYS A 113 9.07 17.26 -2.23
CA LYS A 113 8.65 16.06 -2.96
C LYS A 113 8.01 16.40 -4.30
N SER A 114 8.21 15.54 -5.29
CA SER A 114 7.66 15.69 -6.65
C SER A 114 6.84 14.48 -7.10
N VAL A 115 7.36 13.27 -6.87
CA VAL A 115 6.80 11.99 -7.32
C VAL A 115 7.19 10.90 -6.34
N PHE A 116 6.39 9.84 -6.25
CA PHE A 116 6.65 8.68 -5.42
C PHE A 116 6.70 7.40 -6.28
N LEU A 117 7.87 6.77 -6.38
CA LEU A 117 7.98 5.42 -6.94
C LEU A 117 7.52 4.41 -5.87
N SER A 118 6.47 3.66 -6.15
CA SER A 118 5.81 2.80 -5.17
C SER A 118 5.40 1.47 -5.78
N HIS A 119 5.36 0.43 -4.95
CA HIS A 119 4.79 -0.86 -5.33
C HIS A 119 3.26 -0.87 -5.35
N CYS A 120 2.59 0.28 -5.16
CA CYS A 120 1.13 0.43 -5.21
C CYS A 120 0.35 -0.37 -4.15
N GLY A 121 0.96 -0.64 -2.99
CA GLY A 121 0.23 -1.11 -1.82
C GLY A 121 -0.73 -0.03 -1.31
N TRP A 122 -1.93 -0.43 -0.88
CA TRP A 122 -3.03 0.51 -0.63
C TRP A 122 -2.71 1.59 0.42
N ASN A 123 -2.01 1.25 1.50
CA ASN A 123 -1.57 2.22 2.51
C ASN A 123 -0.65 3.29 1.91
N SER A 124 0.35 2.88 1.13
CA SER A 124 1.27 3.81 0.45
C SER A 124 0.55 4.67 -0.58
N VAL A 125 -0.45 4.12 -1.28
CA VAL A 125 -1.32 4.88 -2.17
C VAL A 125 -2.08 5.96 -1.40
N LEU A 126 -2.74 5.62 -0.29
CA LEU A 126 -3.49 6.57 0.53
C LEU A 126 -2.60 7.68 1.10
N GLU A 127 -1.40 7.34 1.60
CA GLU A 127 -0.42 8.34 2.05
C GLU A 127 -0.05 9.30 0.92
N SER A 128 0.27 8.77 -0.26
CA SER A 128 0.61 9.56 -1.45
C SER A 128 -0.52 10.50 -1.86
N LEU A 129 -1.75 9.98 -1.97
CA LEU A 129 -2.93 10.77 -2.33
C LEU A 129 -3.22 11.83 -1.28
N SER A 130 -3.13 11.51 0.01
CA SER A 130 -3.35 12.46 1.10
C SER A 130 -2.40 13.67 1.04
N GLN A 131 -1.19 13.49 0.52
CA GLN A 131 -0.18 14.53 0.34
C GLN A 131 -0.16 15.11 -1.08
N GLY A 132 -1.02 14.63 -1.98
CA GLY A 132 -1.09 15.06 -3.38
C GLY A 132 0.22 14.79 -4.13
N VAL A 133 0.79 13.60 -3.94
CA VAL A 133 1.97 13.14 -4.67
C VAL A 133 1.54 12.17 -5.77
N PRO A 134 1.87 12.45 -7.04
CA PRO A 134 1.76 11.48 -8.12
C PRO A 134 2.63 10.24 -7.88
N ILE A 135 2.24 9.11 -8.48
CA ILE A 135 2.87 7.81 -8.29
C ILE A 135 3.51 7.34 -9.60
N ILE A 136 4.71 6.76 -9.52
CA ILE A 136 5.21 5.83 -10.54
C ILE A 136 5.02 4.44 -9.95
N GLY A 137 4.19 3.63 -10.59
CA GLY A 137 3.79 2.33 -10.08
C GLY A 137 4.72 1.22 -10.52
N TRP A 138 5.21 0.43 -9.57
CA TRP A 138 5.89 -0.83 -9.82
C TRP A 138 5.26 -1.96 -8.99
N PRO A 139 4.02 -2.37 -9.28
CA PRO A 139 3.35 -3.45 -8.58
C PRO A 139 4.14 -4.75 -8.62
N LEU A 140 4.31 -5.37 -7.45
CA LEU A 140 5.11 -6.60 -7.30
C LEU A 140 4.22 -7.83 -7.07
N VAL A 141 3.25 -7.72 -6.14
CA VAL A 141 2.45 -8.86 -5.66
C VAL A 141 1.04 -8.45 -5.22
N ALA A 142 0.21 -9.44 -4.87
CA ALA A 142 -1.14 -9.25 -4.31
C ALA A 142 -2.06 -8.43 -5.23
N GLU A 143 -2.77 -7.44 -4.68
CA GLU A 143 -3.72 -6.57 -5.36
C GLU A 143 -3.08 -5.32 -5.97
N GLN A 144 -1.77 -5.13 -5.79
CA GLN A 144 -1.01 -3.95 -6.19
C GLN A 144 -1.18 -3.58 -7.67
N ALA A 145 -1.27 -4.58 -8.56
CA ALA A 145 -1.49 -4.34 -9.99
C ALA A 145 -2.87 -3.74 -10.28
N TYR A 146 -3.89 -4.10 -9.49
CA TYR A 146 -5.22 -3.50 -9.60
C TYR A 146 -5.22 -2.08 -9.04
N ASN A 147 -4.54 -1.85 -7.92
CA ASN A 147 -4.37 -0.51 -7.36
C ASN A 147 -3.65 0.42 -8.35
N SER A 148 -2.55 -0.05 -8.95
CA SER A 148 -1.79 0.65 -9.99
C SER A 148 -2.71 1.08 -11.14
N LYS A 149 -3.46 0.13 -11.71
CA LYS A 149 -4.39 0.38 -12.81
C LYS A 149 -5.54 1.32 -12.43
N LEU A 150 -6.08 1.23 -11.22
CA LEU A 150 -7.08 2.17 -10.69
C LEU A 150 -6.50 3.59 -10.62
N MET A 151 -5.27 3.74 -10.11
CA MET A 151 -4.63 5.05 -9.99
C MET A 151 -4.29 5.65 -11.37
N GLU A 152 -3.94 4.82 -12.34
CA GLU A 152 -3.58 5.23 -13.70
C GLU A 152 -4.82 5.57 -14.54
N GLU A 153 -5.77 4.65 -14.67
CA GLU A 153 -6.89 4.77 -15.61
C GLU A 153 -8.06 5.60 -15.05
N GLU A 154 -8.40 5.44 -13.77
CA GLU A 154 -9.59 6.07 -13.20
C GLU A 154 -9.27 7.40 -12.49
N ILE A 155 -8.19 7.44 -11.72
CA ILE A 155 -7.80 8.66 -10.99
C ILE A 155 -6.85 9.54 -11.80
N GLY A 156 -6.03 8.95 -12.67
CA GLY A 156 -5.07 9.68 -13.51
C GLY A 156 -3.89 10.29 -12.74
N VAL A 157 -3.44 9.62 -11.68
CA VAL A 157 -2.37 10.08 -10.78
C VAL A 157 -1.17 9.14 -10.74
N CYS A 158 -1.18 8.09 -11.57
CA CYS A 158 -0.14 7.08 -11.65
C CYS A 158 0.25 6.80 -13.09
N VAL A 159 1.50 6.39 -13.30
CA VAL A 159 1.98 5.69 -14.52
C VAL A 159 2.62 4.38 -14.11
N GLU A 160 2.27 3.27 -14.75
CA GLU A 160 2.86 1.96 -14.44
C GLU A 160 4.22 1.80 -15.16
N LEU A 161 5.30 1.72 -14.38
CA LEU A 161 6.66 1.50 -14.88
C LEU A 161 6.87 0.04 -15.28
N ALA A 162 6.45 -0.90 -14.42
CA ALA A 162 6.66 -2.33 -14.60
C ALA A 162 5.77 -3.15 -13.67
N ARG A 163 5.73 -4.48 -13.89
CA ARG A 163 4.94 -5.41 -13.08
C ARG A 163 5.71 -6.68 -12.75
N GLY A 164 5.55 -7.13 -11.51
CA GLY A 164 6.12 -8.38 -11.01
C GLY A 164 7.59 -8.28 -10.63
N LEU A 165 8.10 -9.36 -10.04
CA LEU A 165 9.48 -9.47 -9.55
C LEU A 165 10.50 -9.77 -10.67
N ASP A 166 10.03 -10.40 -11.75
CA ASP A 166 10.85 -10.72 -12.93
C ASP A 166 10.89 -9.57 -13.95
N GLY A 167 10.23 -8.45 -13.65
CA GLY A 167 10.14 -7.29 -14.51
C GLY A 167 11.53 -6.71 -14.76
N ARG A 168 12.12 -7.02 -15.91
CA ARG A 168 13.36 -6.36 -16.36
C ARG A 168 13.00 -4.96 -16.80
N VAL A 169 13.39 -3.98 -15.98
CA VAL A 169 13.24 -2.56 -16.31
C VAL A 169 14.60 -2.02 -16.74
N MET A 170 14.65 -1.42 -17.92
CA MET A 170 15.86 -0.79 -18.41
C MET A 170 16.00 0.61 -17.81
N SER A 171 17.23 1.06 -17.58
CA SER A 171 17.48 2.41 -17.00
C SER A 171 16.84 3.54 -17.81
N GLY A 172 16.80 3.41 -19.15
CA GLY A 172 16.14 4.39 -20.02
C GLY A 172 14.61 4.47 -19.85
N GLU A 173 13.96 3.38 -19.45
CA GLU A 173 12.53 3.37 -19.15
C GLU A 173 12.25 4.10 -17.83
N VAL A 174 13.05 3.83 -16.80
CA VAL A 174 13.00 4.56 -15.52
C VAL A 174 13.18 6.07 -15.74
N GLU A 175 14.19 6.44 -16.53
CA GLU A 175 14.47 7.84 -16.86
C GLU A 175 13.29 8.49 -17.60
N ARG A 176 12.68 7.78 -18.55
CA ARG A 176 11.52 8.26 -19.30
C ARG A 176 10.34 8.54 -18.38
N GLU A 177 9.98 7.61 -17.51
CA GLU A 177 8.84 7.79 -16.60
C GLU A 177 9.08 8.92 -15.58
N ILE A 178 10.30 9.03 -15.04
CA ILE A 178 10.68 10.15 -14.18
C ILE A 178 10.52 11.48 -14.94
N LYS A 179 11.00 11.56 -16.19
CA LYS A 179 10.86 12.76 -17.02
C LYS A 179 9.41 13.06 -17.39
N LEU A 180 8.57 12.04 -17.61
CA LEU A 180 7.15 12.24 -17.90
C LEU A 180 6.44 12.90 -16.72
N VAL A 181 6.70 12.43 -15.50
CA VAL A 181 6.04 12.96 -14.29
C VAL A 181 6.67 14.27 -13.81
N MET A 182 8.01 14.40 -13.86
CA MET A 182 8.74 15.55 -13.29
C MET A 182 9.19 16.60 -14.32
N GLY A 183 9.23 16.30 -15.62
CA GLY A 183 9.87 17.12 -16.65
C GLY A 183 9.12 18.39 -17.06
N GLY A 184 8.04 18.76 -16.36
CA GLY A 184 7.31 20.01 -16.59
C GLY A 184 6.42 20.04 -17.86
N GLY A 185 6.31 18.91 -18.56
CA GLY A 185 5.34 18.71 -19.64
C GLY A 185 3.90 18.70 -19.16
N GLU A 186 2.95 18.70 -20.09
CA GLU A 186 1.51 18.75 -19.77
C GLU A 186 1.06 17.55 -18.94
N ASN A 187 1.48 16.34 -19.30
CA ASN A 187 1.14 15.11 -18.59
C ASN A 187 1.51 15.17 -17.09
N GLY A 188 2.74 15.57 -16.75
CA GLY A 188 3.17 15.69 -15.36
C GLY A 188 2.44 16.79 -14.59
N LYS A 189 2.12 17.92 -15.26
CA LYS A 189 1.33 19.01 -14.66
C LYS A 189 -0.11 18.57 -14.38
N GLU A 190 -0.74 17.88 -15.32
CA GLU A 190 -2.08 17.34 -15.18
C GLU A 190 -2.13 16.32 -14.03
N MET A 191 -1.19 15.39 -13.99
CA MET A 191 -1.10 14.37 -12.94
C MET A 191 -0.92 15.00 -11.55
N LYS A 192 -0.07 16.03 -11.44
CA LYS A 192 0.09 16.80 -10.20
C LYS A 192 -1.16 17.56 -9.78
N MET A 193 -1.91 18.09 -10.76
CA MET A 193 -3.20 18.74 -10.50
C MET A 193 -4.22 17.73 -9.96
N LYS A 194 -4.38 16.58 -10.63
CA LYS A 194 -5.26 15.49 -10.20
C LYS A 194 -4.87 14.96 -8.81
N ALA A 195 -3.58 14.78 -8.54
CA ALA A 195 -3.10 14.35 -7.23
C ALA A 195 -3.44 15.39 -6.14
N SER A 196 -3.31 16.68 -6.44
CA SER A 196 -3.69 17.76 -5.52
C SER A 196 -5.19 17.81 -5.26
N GLU A 197 -6.01 17.53 -6.28
CA GLU A 197 -7.46 17.42 -6.14
C GLU A 197 -7.85 16.22 -5.29
N ALA A 198 -7.25 15.05 -5.54
CA ALA A 198 -7.43 13.85 -4.73
C ALA A 198 -7.08 14.12 -3.26
N ALA A 199 -5.96 14.81 -3.00
CA ALA A 199 -5.56 15.20 -1.66
C ALA A 199 -6.60 16.06 -0.94
N ARG A 200 -7.19 17.03 -1.66
CA ARG A 200 -8.26 17.87 -1.12
C ARG A 200 -9.49 17.03 -0.77
N LYS A 201 -9.90 16.12 -1.64
CA LYS A 201 -11.04 15.21 -1.42
C LYS A 201 -10.80 14.28 -0.24
N VAL A 202 -9.62 13.67 -0.14
CA VAL A 202 -9.22 12.80 0.98
C VAL A 202 -9.28 13.56 2.30
N ARG A 203 -8.68 14.77 2.38
CA ARG A 203 -8.72 15.58 3.60
C ARG A 203 -10.15 15.99 3.98
N ALA A 204 -10.95 16.44 3.02
CA ALA A 204 -12.34 16.81 3.26
C ALA A 204 -13.20 15.63 3.75
N ALA A 205 -12.91 14.40 3.29
CA ALA A 205 -13.66 13.21 3.68
C ALA A 205 -13.46 12.85 5.16
N VAL A 206 -12.31 13.21 5.76
CA VAL A 206 -11.96 12.90 7.15
C VAL A 206 -12.04 14.10 8.09
N GLU A 207 -12.55 15.24 7.61
CA GLU A 207 -12.70 16.47 8.38
C GLU A 207 -13.65 16.30 9.58
N LYS A 208 -13.28 16.86 10.73
CA LYS A 208 -14.01 16.74 12.01
C LYS A 208 -14.56 18.08 12.53
N GLY A 209 -14.51 19.13 11.71
CA GLY A 209 -15.08 20.43 12.03
C GLY A 209 -16.62 20.47 11.99
N ASP A 210 -17.18 21.67 11.95
CA ASP A 210 -18.64 21.93 12.01
C ASP A 210 -19.43 21.14 10.96
N GLN A 211 -18.83 20.91 9.80
CA GLN A 211 -19.33 19.99 8.79
C GLN A 211 -18.46 18.74 8.75
N LEU A 212 -18.96 17.65 9.33
CA LEU A 212 -18.28 16.35 9.29
C LEU A 212 -18.06 15.89 7.85
N GLY A 213 -16.86 15.39 7.58
CA GLY A 213 -16.50 14.74 6.34
C GLY A 213 -17.32 13.48 6.07
N SER A 214 -17.40 13.08 4.80
CA SER A 214 -18.23 11.94 4.38
C SER A 214 -17.82 10.62 5.03
N SER A 215 -16.52 10.39 5.26
CA SER A 215 -16.03 9.15 5.88
C SER A 215 -16.33 9.11 7.38
N ILE A 216 -16.27 10.26 8.06
CA ILE A 216 -16.65 10.36 9.48
C ILE A 216 -18.14 10.09 9.64
N LYS A 217 -18.99 10.74 8.83
CA LYS A 217 -20.44 10.49 8.81
C LYS A 217 -20.79 9.02 8.55
N ALA A 218 -20.09 8.39 7.61
CA ALA A 218 -20.30 6.97 7.31
C ALA A 218 -19.91 6.07 8.49
N LEU A 219 -18.82 6.39 9.19
CA LEU A 219 -18.39 5.66 10.38
C LEU A 219 -19.39 5.85 11.54
N ASP A 220 -19.85 7.07 11.78
CA ASP A 220 -20.82 7.36 12.83
C ASP A 220 -22.13 6.61 12.58
N GLY A 221 -22.65 6.66 11.35
CA GLY A 221 -23.86 5.91 10.97
C GLY A 221 -23.68 4.39 11.07
N PHE A 222 -22.48 3.87 10.77
CA PHE A 222 -22.17 2.46 11.00
C PHE A 222 -22.21 2.10 12.49
N LEU A 223 -21.63 2.93 13.35
CA LEU A 223 -21.60 2.71 14.80
C LEU A 223 -23.00 2.79 15.41
N GLU A 224 -23.82 3.74 14.98
CA GLU A 224 -25.22 3.85 15.42
C GLU A 224 -26.01 2.55 15.13
N ILE A 225 -25.87 2.00 13.92
CA ILE A 225 -26.52 0.74 13.53
C ILE A 225 -25.92 -0.47 14.27
N ALA A 226 -24.61 -0.48 14.49
CA ALA A 226 -23.94 -1.60 15.13
C ALA A 226 -24.21 -1.69 16.65
N LEU A 227 -24.55 -0.55 17.27
CA LEU A 227 -24.79 -0.43 18.71
C LEU A 227 -26.29 -0.42 19.08
N SER A 228 -27.19 -0.30 18.11
CA SER A 228 -28.65 -0.47 18.29
C SER A 228 -29.06 -1.93 18.41
#